data_AF-A0A414PMC1-F1
#
_entry.id   AF-A0A414PMC1-F1
#
_cell.length_a   1.000
_cell.length_b   1.000
_cell.length_c   1.000
_cell.angle_alpha   90.00
_cell.angle_beta   90.00
_cell.angle_gamma   90.00
#
_symmetry.space_group_name_H-M   'P 1'
#
loop_
_entity.id
_entity.type
_entity.pdbx_description
1 polymer ?
#
loop_
_entity_poly.entity_id
_entity_poly.type
_entity_poly.pdbx_seq_one_letter_code
_entity_poly.pdbx_strand_id
1 'polypeptide(L)' 'MKVEKFKVLLYLKKSEPDKTGKAPIMGRITLNRTMAQFSCKLSCTPGLWNARE' A
#
# COMPACT_ATOMS: atom_id res chain seq x y z
N MET A 1 -10.89 17.79 20.84
CA MET A 1 -10.42 16.40 21.00
C MET A 1 -9.44 16.10 19.86
N LYS A 2 -8.13 16.20 20.10
CA LYS A 2 -7.14 16.13 19.01
C LYS A 2 -6.71 14.69 18.81
N VAL A 3 -7.07 14.11 17.66
CA VAL A 3 -6.15 13.26 16.90
C VAL A 3 -6.48 13.43 15.42
N GLU A 4 -5.91 14.46 14.79
CA GLU A 4 -5.70 14.42 13.34
C GLU A 4 -4.61 13.40 13.07
N LYS A 5 -5.02 12.12 12.94
CA LYS A 5 -4.12 11.03 12.59
C LYS A 5 -4.02 11.02 11.07
N PHE A 6 -2.94 11.61 10.57
CA PHE A 6 -2.49 11.38 9.21
C PHE A 6 -1.56 10.16 9.22
N LYS A 7 -1.96 9.10 8.51
CA LYS A 7 -1.14 7.89 8.33
C LYS A 7 -1.03 7.58 6.86
N VAL A 8 0.18 7.27 6.43
CA VAL A 8 0.45 6.69 5.11
C VAL A 8 0.93 5.26 5.31
N LEU A 9 0.45 4.34 4.46
CA LEU A 9 0.87 2.95 4.42
C LEU A 9 1.10 2.56 2.96
N LEU A 10 2.25 1.95 2.70
CA LEU A 10 2.50 1.22 1.46
C LEU A 10 2.33 -0.28 1.72
N TYR A 11 1.69 -0.99 0.80
CA TYR A 11 1.50 -2.44 0.91
C TYR A 11 1.33 -3.09 -0.46
N LEU A 12 1.53 -4.40 -0.55
CA LEU A 12 1.32 -5.16 -1.79
C LEU A 12 -0.12 -5.65 -1.92
N LYS A 13 -0.73 -5.46 -3.10
CA LYS A 13 -1.99 -6.13 -3.48
C LYS A 13 -1.71 -7.56 -3.97
N LYS A 14 -1.42 -8.46 -3.02
CA LYS A 14 -1.01 -9.85 -3.31
C LYS A 14 -2.08 -10.71 -3.99
N SER A 15 -3.34 -10.30 -3.95
CA SER A 15 -4.46 -11.01 -4.58
C SER A 15 -4.47 -10.91 -6.11
N GLU A 16 -3.74 -9.95 -6.68
CA GLU A 16 -3.73 -9.67 -8.11
C GLU A 16 -2.29 -9.48 -8.62
N PRO A 17 -1.47 -10.55 -8.62
CA PRO A 17 -0.17 -10.49 -9.25
C PRO A 17 -0.33 -10.33 -10.77
N ASP A 18 0.61 -9.60 -11.38
CA ASP A 18 0.68 -9.47 -12.82
C ASP A 18 1.20 -10.75 -13.50
N LYS A 19 1.27 -10.74 -14.84
CA LYS A 19 1.75 -11.86 -15.65
C LYS A 19 3.18 -12.31 -15.32
N THR A 20 3.97 -11.46 -14.66
CA THR A 20 5.35 -11.73 -14.22
C THR A 20 5.42 -12.20 -12.77
N GLY A 21 4.27 -12.36 -12.10
CA GLY A 21 4.19 -12.77 -10.69
C GLY A 21 4.46 -11.64 -9.70
N LYS A 22 4.60 -10.39 -10.15
CA LYS A 22 4.82 -9.23 -9.29
C LYS A 22 3.49 -8.69 -8.78
N ALA A 23 3.43 -8.28 -7.52
CA ALA A 23 2.24 -7.68 -6.93
C ALA A 23 2.31 -6.14 -7.04
N PRO A 24 1.23 -5.46 -7.41
CA PRO A 24 1.16 -4.00 -7.39
C PRO A 24 1.39 -3.44 -5.99
N ILE A 25 2.17 -2.37 -5.90
CA ILE A 25 2.33 -1.57 -4.69
C ILE A 25 1.18 -0.57 -4.62
N MET A 26 0.49 -0.58 -3.50
CA MET A 26 -0.65 0.28 -3.20
C MET A 26 -0.29 1.24 -2.08
N GLY A 27 -0.70 2.48 -2.23
CA GLY A 27 -0.68 3.48 -1.17
C GLY A 27 -2.04 3.61 -0.52
N ARG A 28 -2.05 3.81 0.80
CA ARG A 28 -3.23 4.13 1.58
C ARG A 28 -2.95 5.33 2.46
N ILE A 29 -3.72 6.40 2.25
CA ILE A 29 -3.75 7.57 3.13
C ILE A 29 -4.96 7.41 4.03
N THR A 30 -4.74 7.55 5.34
CA THR A 30 -5.80 7.64 6.33
C THR A 30 -5.75 9.02 6.96
N LEU A 31 -6.87 9.74 6.90
CA LEU A 31 -7.10 10.99 7.59
C LEU A 31 -8.31 10.81 8.49
N ASN A 32 -8.09 10.81 9.80
CA ASN A 32 -9.12 10.52 10.79
C ASN A 32 -9.74 9.13 10.60
N ARG A 33 -10.97 9.05 10.08
CA ARG A 33 -11.70 7.81 9.77
C ARG A 33 -11.88 7.58 8.26
N THR A 34 -11.39 8.50 7.44
CA THR A 34 -11.49 8.42 5.98
C THR A 34 -10.23 7.81 5.42
N MET A 35 -10.38 6.92 4.45
CA MET A 35 -9.28 6.23 3.79
C MET A 35 -9.37 6.46 2.29
N ALA A 36 -8.25 6.83 1.68
CA ALA A 36 -8.09 6.86 0.23
C ALA A 36 -7.00 5.85 -0.15
N GLN A 37 -7.26 5.06 -1.19
CA GLN A 37 -6.30 4.10 -1.73
C GLN A 37 -5.94 4.51 -3.15
N PHE A 38 -4.67 4.36 -3.51
CA PHE A 38 -4.16 4.68 -4.83
C PHE A 38 -3.12 3.66 -5.27
N SER A 39 -3.00 3.47 -6.58
CA SER A 39 -1.92 2.68 -7.16
C SER A 39 -0.64 3.52 -7.20
N CYS A 40 0.48 2.95 -6.77
CA CYS A 40 1.80 3.56 -6.96
C CYS A 40 2.32 3.39 -8.39
N LYS A 41 1.60 2.66 -9.27
CA LYS A 41 2.03 2.29 -10.62
C LYS A 41 3.37 1.54 -10.67
N LEU A 42 3.71 0.88 -9.57
CA LEU A 42 4.89 0.04 -9.41
C LEU A 42 4.45 -1.34 -8.94
N SER A 43 5.20 -2.37 -9.31
CA SER A 43 4.98 -3.75 -8.87
C SER A 43 6.28 -4.32 -8.29
N CYS A 44 6.16 -5.17 -7.27
CA CYS A 44 7.30 -5.80 -6.61
C CYS A 44 7.10 -7.32 -6.52
N THR A 45 8.20 -8.07 -6.62
CA THR A 45 8.20 -9.50 -6.31
C THR A 45 7.83 -9.68 -4.83
N PRO A 46 6.74 -10.40 -4.48
CA PRO A 46 6.25 -10.43 -3.11
C PRO A 46 7.25 -10.89 -2.05
N GLY A 47 8.20 -11.76 -2.42
CA GLY A 47 9.26 -12.24 -1.54
C GLY A 47 10.34 -11.20 -1.20
N LEU A 48 10.43 -10.11 -1.96
CA LEU A 48 11.40 -9.03 -1.75
C LEU A 48 10.81 -7.83 -0.97
N TRP A 49 9.53 -7.88 -0.61
CA TRP A 49 8.86 -6.77 0.05
C TRP A 49 9.08 -6.77 1.57
N ASN A 50 9.75 -5.73 2.07
CA ASN A 50 9.88 -5.45 3.51
C ASN A 50 8.99 -4.27 3.90
N ALA A 51 7.93 -4.51 4.67
CA ALA A 51 6.98 -3.46 5.10
C ALA A 51 7.41 -2.72 6.39
N ARG A 52 8.54 -3.11 6.98
CA ARG A 52 8.97 -2.67 8.33
C ARG A 52 10.17 -1.72 8.33
N GLU A 53 10.82 -1.51 7.19
CA GLU A 53 11.84 -0.47 7.01
C GLU A 53 11.22 0.80 6.42
#